data_AF-X1STX9-F1
#
_entry.id   AF-X1STX9-F1
#
_cell.length_a   1.000
_cell.length_b   1.000
_cell.length_c   1.000
_cell.angle_alpha   90.00
_cell.angle_beta   90.00
_cell.angle_gamma   90.00
#
_symmetry.space_group_name_H-M   'P 1'
#
loop_
_entity.id
_entity.type
_entity.pdbx_description
1 polymer ?
#
loop_
_entity_poly.entity_id
_entity_poly.type
_entity_poly.pdbx_seq_one_letter_code
_entity_poly.pdbx_strand_id
1 'polypeptide(L)'
;MPKLPEQFQGLNLLGCLFNTFIYIEISGTGGSAFRPMYAKFLDEASEILSEYQLKEGAERFRDSGKIWSEIAASALPDFWPTLKRIRELSFEKNRIFEEQKIGALERMRNINIELDNLMKEAEKDLQKKELAALLDDLKYKIFKCYAIEEQAFKMLSF
;
A
#
# COMPACT_ATOMS: atom_id res chain seq x y z
N MET A 1 -23.03 -4.39 0.98
CA MET A 1 -21.61 -4.71 0.74
C MET A 1 -21.15 -5.63 1.86
N PRO A 2 -20.43 -6.73 1.58
CA PRO A 2 -19.85 -7.59 2.61
C PRO A 2 -18.89 -6.82 3.52
N LYS A 3 -18.77 -7.23 4.78
CA LYS A 3 -17.82 -6.59 5.72
C LYS A 3 -16.38 -6.85 5.24
N LEU A 4 -15.47 -5.90 5.46
CA LEU A 4 -14.08 -5.99 5.00
C LEU A 4 -13.41 -7.36 5.29
N PRO A 5 -13.53 -7.94 6.50
CA PRO A 5 -12.93 -9.25 6.81
C PRO A 5 -13.50 -10.41 5.99
N GLU A 6 -14.78 -10.34 5.61
CA GLU A 6 -15.45 -11.37 4.80
C GLU A 6 -14.93 -11.35 3.35
N GLN A 7 -14.43 -10.21 2.87
CA GLN A 7 -13.87 -10.06 1.51
C GLN A 7 -12.51 -10.74 1.34
N PHE A 8 -11.80 -11.03 2.44
CA PHE A 8 -10.47 -11.65 2.41
C PHE A 8 -10.48 -13.15 2.71
N GLN A 9 -11.65 -13.74 2.99
CA GLN A 9 -11.75 -15.17 3.27
C GLN A 9 -11.42 -15.99 2.02
N GLY A 10 -10.56 -17.01 2.19
CA GLY A 10 -10.19 -17.93 1.10
C GLY A 10 -9.13 -17.40 0.13
N LEU A 11 -8.51 -16.25 0.40
CA LEU A 11 -7.39 -15.76 -0.40
C LEU A 11 -6.14 -16.64 -0.24
N ASN A 12 -5.48 -16.91 -1.36
CA ASN A 12 -4.14 -17.49 -1.39
C ASN A 12 -3.10 -16.41 -1.02
N LEU A 13 -1.84 -16.82 -0.84
CA LEU A 13 -0.75 -15.89 -0.49
C LEU A 13 -0.60 -14.74 -1.50
N LEU A 14 -0.70 -15.02 -2.80
CA LEU A 14 -0.64 -13.99 -3.84
C LEU A 14 -1.73 -12.94 -3.63
N GLY A 15 -2.96 -13.39 -3.37
CA GLY A 15 -4.08 -12.53 -3.04
C GLY A 15 -3.80 -11.64 -1.84
N CYS A 16 -3.21 -12.18 -0.77
CA CYS A 16 -2.84 -11.40 0.42
C CYS A 16 -1.78 -10.32 0.11
N LEU A 17 -0.72 -10.69 -0.64
CA LEU A 17 0.34 -9.77 -1.05
C LEU A 17 -0.19 -8.66 -1.95
N PHE A 18 -0.99 -9.02 -2.96
CA PHE A 18 -1.60 -8.09 -3.89
C PHE A 18 -2.54 -7.11 -3.17
N ASN A 19 -3.42 -7.61 -2.30
CA ASN A 19 -4.32 -6.76 -1.53
C ASN A 19 -3.55 -5.83 -0.59
N THR A 20 -2.47 -6.29 0.04
CA THR A 20 -1.62 -5.43 0.86
C THR A 20 -1.12 -4.22 0.07
N PHE A 21 -0.64 -4.43 -1.16
CA PHE A 21 -0.25 -3.34 -2.04
C PHE A 21 -1.43 -2.43 -2.42
N ILE A 22 -2.56 -3.01 -2.88
CA ILE A 22 -3.73 -2.24 -3.34
C ILE A 22 -4.31 -1.35 -2.23
N TYR A 23 -4.47 -1.87 -1.02
CA TYR A 23 -5.08 -1.12 0.08
C TYR A 23 -4.15 -0.10 0.72
N ILE A 24 -2.83 -0.23 0.54
CA ILE A 24 -1.90 0.81 0.98
C ILE A 24 -1.85 1.94 -0.05
N GLU A 25 -1.75 1.61 -1.34
CA GLU A 25 -1.36 2.60 -2.36
C GLU A 25 -2.50 3.12 -3.24
N ILE A 26 -3.50 2.30 -3.54
CA ILE A 26 -4.41 2.54 -4.68
C ILE A 26 -5.87 2.69 -4.26
N SER A 27 -6.32 2.02 -3.20
CA SER A 27 -7.74 1.92 -2.82
C SER A 27 -8.29 3.19 -2.13
N GLY A 28 -8.13 4.35 -2.77
CA GLY A 28 -8.65 5.63 -2.28
C GLY A 28 -7.88 6.22 -1.08
N THR A 29 -6.68 5.71 -0.80
CA THR A 29 -5.87 6.15 0.34
C THR A 29 -5.07 7.43 0.10
N GLY A 30 -4.96 7.85 -1.18
CA GLY A 30 -4.00 8.87 -1.59
C GLY A 30 -2.54 8.40 -1.47
N GLY A 31 -2.31 7.09 -1.40
CA GLY A 31 -1.00 6.49 -1.17
C GLY A 31 -0.67 6.30 0.32
N SER A 32 0.29 5.43 0.60
CA SER A 32 0.91 5.28 1.93
C SER A 32 -0.09 5.14 3.09
N ALA A 33 -1.20 4.41 2.88
CA ALA A 33 -2.25 4.17 3.86
C ALA A 33 -2.78 5.46 4.55
N PHE A 34 -3.04 6.53 3.79
CA PHE A 34 -3.54 7.83 4.26
C PHE A 34 -2.59 8.65 5.14
N ARG A 35 -1.40 8.16 5.47
CA ARG A 35 -0.54 8.87 6.45
C ARG A 35 -0.12 10.27 6.00
N PRO A 36 0.18 10.52 4.71
CA PRO A 36 0.42 11.88 4.23
C PRO A 36 -0.79 12.81 4.39
N MET A 37 -2.00 12.29 4.13
CA MET A 37 -3.25 13.05 4.30
C MET A 37 -3.48 13.41 5.78
N TYR A 38 -3.28 12.45 6.68
CA TYR A 38 -3.42 12.69 8.12
C TYR A 38 -2.34 13.65 8.66
N ALA A 39 -1.10 13.54 8.18
CA ALA A 39 -0.05 14.49 8.53
C ALA A 39 -0.41 15.93 8.11
N LYS A 40 -0.94 16.12 6.89
CA LYS A 40 -1.42 17.43 6.44
C LYS A 40 -2.55 17.97 7.32
N PHE A 41 -3.49 17.11 7.72
CA PHE A 41 -4.54 17.48 8.67
C PHE A 41 -3.95 17.98 10.01
N LEU A 42 -2.93 17.29 10.54
CA LEU A 42 -2.27 17.69 11.79
C LEU A 42 -1.53 19.03 11.66
N ASP A 43 -0.89 19.31 10.50
CA ASP A 43 -0.29 20.63 10.26
C ASP A 43 -1.34 21.75 10.33
N GLU A 44 -2.45 21.59 9.62
CA GLU A 44 -3.56 22.56 9.59
C GLU A 44 -4.18 22.74 10.98
N ALA A 45 -4.38 21.64 11.71
CA ALA A 45 -4.90 21.67 13.08
C ALA A 45 -3.96 22.37 14.06
N SER A 46 -2.64 22.19 13.91
CA SER A 46 -1.64 22.87 14.74
C SER A 46 -1.78 24.39 14.67
N GLU A 47 -2.02 24.93 13.48
CA GLU A 47 -2.17 26.36 13.27
C GLU A 47 -3.48 26.89 13.87
N ILE A 48 -4.59 26.17 13.67
CA ILE A 48 -5.91 26.57 14.19
C ILE A 48 -5.96 26.52 15.72
N LEU A 49 -5.39 25.47 16.32
CA LEU A 49 -5.45 25.22 17.76
C LEU A 49 -4.28 25.86 18.51
N SER A 50 -3.26 26.38 17.80
CA SER A 50 -2.00 26.86 18.39
C SER A 50 -1.25 25.78 19.20
N GLU A 51 -1.39 24.52 18.80
CA GLU A 51 -0.78 23.36 19.46
C GLU A 51 0.41 22.84 18.64
N TYR A 52 1.63 23.25 19.01
CA TYR A 52 2.84 22.91 18.24
C TYR A 52 3.16 21.41 18.24
N GLN A 53 2.74 20.67 19.26
CA GLN A 53 2.95 19.21 19.35
C GLN A 53 2.31 18.45 18.17
N LEU A 54 1.26 19.02 17.56
CA LEU A 54 0.62 18.43 16.38
C LEU A 54 1.55 18.44 15.15
N LYS A 55 2.48 19.40 15.03
CA LYS A 55 3.50 19.40 13.95
C LYS A 55 4.49 18.25 14.10
N GLU A 56 4.92 17.98 15.33
CA GLU A 56 5.79 16.83 15.61
C GLU A 56 5.07 15.51 15.30
N GLY A 57 3.79 15.41 15.67
CA GLY A 57 2.93 14.29 15.27
C GLY A 57 2.84 14.15 13.74
N ALA A 58 2.63 15.25 13.01
CA ALA A 58 2.58 15.25 11.55
C ALA A 58 3.86 14.69 10.91
N GLU A 59 5.04 15.07 11.41
CA GLU A 59 6.32 14.53 10.95
C GLU A 59 6.42 13.01 11.14
N ARG A 60 6.02 12.50 12.30
CA ARG A 60 5.99 11.05 12.55
C ARG A 60 5.04 10.31 11.62
N PHE A 61 3.89 10.90 11.30
CA PHE A 61 2.98 10.32 10.31
C PHE A 61 3.56 10.34 8.88
N ARG A 62 4.32 11.37 8.49
CA ARG A 62 5.02 11.35 7.20
C ARG A 62 6.08 10.24 7.15
N ASP A 63 6.82 10.04 8.23
CA ASP A 63 7.80 8.96 8.31
C ASP A 63 7.15 7.57 8.31
N SER A 64 6.04 7.41 9.04
CA SER A 64 5.20 6.20 8.96
C SER A 64 4.72 5.95 7.53
N GLY A 65 4.25 7.00 6.84
CA GLY A 65 3.79 6.90 5.44
C GLY A 65 4.85 6.34 4.50
N LYS A 66 6.11 6.78 4.63
CA LYS A 66 7.22 6.20 3.85
C LYS A 66 7.35 4.69 4.08
N ILE A 67 7.23 4.25 5.34
CA ILE A 67 7.34 2.83 5.69
C ILE A 67 6.12 2.03 5.20
N TRP A 68 4.91 2.59 5.26
CA TRP A 68 3.74 1.97 4.66
C TRP A 68 3.96 1.69 3.17
N SER A 69 4.53 2.66 2.43
CA SER A 69 4.89 2.45 1.03
C SER A 69 6.02 1.43 0.85
N GLU A 70 7.01 1.38 1.74
CA GLU A 70 8.01 0.31 1.76
C GLU A 70 7.35 -1.08 1.95
N ILE A 71 6.36 -1.22 2.85
CA ILE A 71 5.61 -2.47 3.05
C ILE A 71 4.87 -2.87 1.77
N ALA A 72 4.16 -1.94 1.14
CA ALA A 72 3.45 -2.19 -0.12
C ALA A 72 4.42 -2.64 -1.23
N ALA A 73 5.57 -1.98 -1.35
CA ALA A 73 6.61 -2.35 -2.30
C ALA A 73 7.21 -3.73 -2.02
N SER A 74 7.29 -4.14 -0.75
CA SER A 74 7.85 -5.44 -0.36
C SER A 74 6.88 -6.59 -0.60
N ALA A 75 5.56 -6.30 -0.59
CA ALA A 75 4.55 -7.28 -0.95
C ALA A 75 4.63 -7.67 -2.43
N LEU A 76 5.07 -6.74 -3.29
CA LEU A 76 5.29 -6.96 -4.73
C LEU A 76 6.71 -6.49 -5.14
N PRO A 77 7.76 -7.25 -4.77
CA PRO A 77 9.14 -6.77 -4.75
C PRO A 77 9.82 -6.76 -6.12
N ASP A 78 10.82 -5.88 -6.26
CA ASP A 78 11.59 -5.68 -7.50
C ASP A 78 12.44 -6.88 -7.93
N PHE A 79 12.94 -7.67 -6.97
CA PHE A 79 13.74 -8.86 -7.26
C PHE A 79 12.94 -10.01 -7.87
N TRP A 80 11.60 -9.89 -7.90
CA TRP A 80 10.72 -10.85 -8.54
C TRP A 80 10.01 -10.18 -9.73
N PRO A 81 10.50 -10.40 -10.97
CA PRO A 81 10.04 -9.67 -12.15
C PRO A 81 8.51 -9.71 -12.37
N THR A 82 7.89 -10.87 -12.20
CA THR A 82 6.42 -11.04 -12.35
C THR A 82 5.65 -10.19 -11.34
N LEU A 83 6.05 -10.19 -10.05
CA LEU A 83 5.40 -9.38 -9.01
C LEU A 83 5.65 -7.88 -9.21
N LYS A 84 6.88 -7.50 -9.59
CA LYS A 84 7.22 -6.13 -9.98
C LYS A 84 6.31 -5.63 -11.10
N ARG A 85 6.11 -6.43 -12.14
CA ARG A 85 5.26 -6.06 -13.29
C ARG A 85 3.80 -5.89 -12.89
N ILE A 86 3.27 -6.78 -12.03
CA ILE A 86 1.93 -6.64 -11.45
C ILE A 86 1.77 -5.30 -10.72
N ARG A 87 2.78 -4.90 -9.93
CA ARG A 87 2.79 -3.60 -9.21
C ARG A 87 2.74 -2.41 -10.18
N GLU A 88 3.61 -2.41 -11.19
CA GLU A 88 3.67 -1.33 -12.19
C GLU A 88 2.37 -1.17 -12.97
N LEU A 89 1.81 -2.27 -13.46
CA LEU A 89 0.54 -2.29 -14.17
C LEU A 89 -0.62 -1.82 -13.29
N SER A 90 -0.59 -2.15 -12.00
CA SER A 90 -1.61 -1.71 -11.06
C SER A 90 -1.57 -0.19 -10.86
N PHE A 91 -0.38 0.40 -10.71
CA PHE A 91 -0.22 1.86 -10.69
C PHE A 91 -0.63 2.51 -12.00
N GLU A 92 -0.23 1.93 -13.14
CA GLU A 92 -0.59 2.44 -14.46
C GLU A 92 -2.12 2.44 -14.66
N LYS A 93 -2.78 1.34 -14.30
CA LYS A 93 -4.24 1.24 -14.34
C LYS A 93 -4.89 2.29 -13.47
N ASN A 94 -4.40 2.49 -12.24
CA ASN A 94 -4.94 3.51 -11.33
C ASN A 94 -4.82 4.91 -11.93
N ARG A 95 -3.64 5.26 -12.48
CA ARG A 95 -3.44 6.55 -13.15
C ARG A 95 -4.39 6.75 -14.33
N ILE A 96 -4.58 5.72 -15.18
CA ILE A 96 -5.52 5.81 -16.30
C ILE A 96 -6.95 6.03 -15.82
N PHE A 97 -7.33 5.35 -14.73
CA PHE A 97 -8.64 5.51 -14.10
C PHE A 97 -8.84 6.92 -13.53
N GLU A 98 -7.84 7.49 -12.86
CA GLU A 98 -7.90 8.85 -12.29
C GLU A 98 -7.94 9.92 -13.38
N GLU A 99 -7.17 9.75 -14.47
CA GLU A 99 -7.08 10.75 -15.54
C GLU A 99 -8.30 10.78 -16.48
N GLN A 100 -9.06 9.68 -16.59
CA GLN A 100 -10.28 9.57 -17.43
C GLN A 100 -10.14 10.06 -18.89
N LYS A 101 -8.94 9.95 -19.48
CA LYS A 101 -8.68 10.37 -20.87
C LYS A 101 -9.41 9.48 -21.89
N ILE A 102 -9.61 10.00 -23.11
CA ILE A 102 -10.19 9.24 -24.24
C ILE A 102 -9.42 7.92 -24.42
N GLY A 103 -10.15 6.81 -24.59
CA GLY A 103 -9.58 5.47 -24.71
C GLY A 103 -9.14 4.84 -23.38
N ALA A 104 -9.42 5.44 -22.22
CA ALA A 104 -9.08 4.88 -20.91
C ALA A 104 -9.63 3.45 -20.72
N LEU A 105 -10.89 3.20 -21.11
CA LEU A 105 -11.52 1.89 -20.95
C LEU A 105 -10.78 0.77 -21.70
N GLU A 106 -10.40 1.02 -22.95
CA GLU A 106 -9.68 0.04 -23.77
C GLU A 106 -8.28 -0.24 -23.20
N ARG A 107 -7.56 0.81 -22.79
CA ARG A 107 -6.25 0.66 -22.13
C ARG A 107 -6.33 -0.12 -20.83
N MET A 108 -7.30 0.19 -19.96
CA MET A 108 -7.53 -0.57 -18.73
C MET A 108 -7.89 -2.03 -19.00
N ARG A 109 -8.67 -2.30 -20.05
CA ARG A 109 -9.00 -3.67 -20.46
C ARG A 109 -7.75 -4.46 -20.87
N ASN A 110 -6.87 -3.85 -21.66
CA ASN A 110 -5.61 -4.48 -22.05
C ASN A 110 -4.70 -4.77 -20.84
N ILE A 111 -4.60 -3.81 -19.91
CA ILE A 111 -3.87 -4.00 -18.64
C ILE A 111 -4.47 -5.14 -17.81
N ASN A 112 -5.81 -5.23 -17.70
CA ASN A 112 -6.44 -6.31 -16.95
C ASN A 112 -6.14 -7.69 -17.57
N ILE A 113 -6.11 -7.81 -18.89
CA ILE A 113 -5.72 -9.05 -19.57
C ILE A 113 -4.27 -9.44 -19.22
N GLU A 114 -3.35 -8.48 -19.22
CA GLU A 114 -1.95 -8.72 -18.85
C GLU A 114 -1.83 -9.12 -17.37
N LEU A 115 -2.50 -8.39 -16.48
CA LEU A 115 -2.56 -8.69 -15.04
C LEU A 115 -3.10 -10.11 -14.78
N ASP A 116 -4.20 -10.51 -15.43
CA ASP A 116 -4.79 -11.84 -15.23
C ASP A 116 -3.81 -12.97 -15.59
N ASN A 117 -3.00 -12.77 -16.62
CA ASN A 117 -1.98 -13.74 -17.02
C ASN A 117 -0.82 -13.76 -16.02
N LEU A 118 -0.32 -12.59 -15.62
CA LEU A 118 0.78 -12.46 -14.66
C LEU A 118 0.39 -13.01 -13.28
N MET A 119 -0.86 -12.82 -12.84
CA MET A 119 -1.34 -13.35 -11.56
C MET A 119 -1.31 -14.89 -11.56
N LYS A 120 -1.72 -15.53 -12.66
CA LYS A 120 -1.65 -17.00 -12.80
C LYS A 120 -0.21 -17.52 -12.84
N GLU A 121 0.70 -16.77 -13.43
CA GLU A 121 2.14 -17.08 -13.44
C GLU A 121 2.73 -16.96 -12.03
N ALA A 122 2.49 -15.83 -11.37
CA ALA A 122 2.99 -15.55 -10.02
C ALA A 122 2.50 -16.58 -9.00
N GLU A 123 1.24 -17.04 -9.10
CA GLU A 123 0.71 -18.08 -8.22
C GLU A 123 1.49 -19.41 -8.35
N LYS A 124 1.84 -19.80 -9.58
CA LYS A 124 2.65 -21.01 -9.83
C LYS A 124 4.07 -20.86 -9.33
N ASP A 125 4.65 -19.68 -9.46
CA ASP A 125 6.01 -19.41 -9.01
C ASP A 125 6.11 -19.37 -7.47
N LEU A 126 5.10 -18.82 -6.80
CA LEU A 126 4.98 -18.82 -5.33
C LEU A 126 4.95 -20.22 -4.73
N GLN A 127 4.44 -21.21 -5.44
CA GLN A 127 4.46 -22.61 -5.00
C GLN A 127 5.85 -23.26 -5.08
N LYS A 128 6.78 -22.67 -5.84
CA LYS A 128 8.10 -23.26 -6.14
C LYS A 128 9.27 -22.53 -5.51
N LYS A 129 9.10 -21.24 -5.20
CA LYS A 129 10.16 -20.37 -4.67
C LYS A 129 10.20 -20.39 -3.15
N GLU A 130 11.39 -20.16 -2.61
CA GLU A 130 11.55 -19.88 -1.19
C GLU A 130 10.99 -18.50 -0.85
N LEU A 131 10.20 -18.42 0.22
CA LEU A 131 9.47 -17.20 0.61
C LEU A 131 10.09 -16.47 1.80
N ALA A 132 11.09 -17.06 2.47
CA ALA A 132 11.64 -16.55 3.72
C ALA A 132 12.11 -15.10 3.57
N ALA A 133 12.93 -14.80 2.55
CA ALA A 133 13.43 -13.45 2.31
C ALA A 133 12.31 -12.41 2.12
N LEU A 134 11.23 -12.76 1.40
CA LEU A 134 10.10 -11.87 1.19
C LEU A 134 9.32 -11.63 2.50
N LEU A 135 9.03 -12.70 3.24
CA LEU A 135 8.26 -12.65 4.47
C LEU A 135 9.03 -11.97 5.61
N ASP A 136 10.35 -12.19 5.69
CA ASP A 136 11.22 -11.57 6.69
C ASP A 136 11.35 -10.06 6.44
N ASP A 137 11.49 -9.64 5.18
CA ASP A 137 11.52 -8.23 4.81
C ASP A 137 10.19 -7.52 5.13
N LEU A 138 9.05 -8.14 4.79
CA LEU A 138 7.72 -7.64 5.18
C LEU A 138 7.57 -7.53 6.70
N LYS A 139 7.92 -8.59 7.42
CA LYS A 139 7.86 -8.64 8.88
C LYS A 139 8.70 -7.52 9.49
N TYR A 140 9.93 -7.34 9.05
CA TYR A 140 10.82 -6.29 9.51
C TYR A 140 10.20 -4.89 9.31
N LYS A 141 9.67 -4.62 8.11
CA LYS A 141 9.06 -3.31 7.80
C LYS A 141 7.77 -3.06 8.58
N ILE A 142 6.95 -4.09 8.82
CA ILE A 142 5.76 -4.00 9.68
C ILE A 142 6.15 -3.63 11.11
N PHE A 143 7.17 -4.28 11.69
CA PHE A 143 7.64 -3.94 13.04
C PHE A 143 8.25 -2.53 13.12
N LYS A 144 9.00 -2.12 12.09
CA LYS A 144 9.52 -0.76 11.96
C LYS A 144 8.38 0.26 11.92
N CYS A 145 7.32 -0.01 11.15
CA CYS A 145 6.13 0.84 11.07
C CYS A 145 5.44 0.95 12.42
N TYR A 146 5.19 -0.19 13.08
CA TYR A 146 4.59 -0.25 14.41
C TYR A 146 5.35 0.61 15.42
N ALA A 147 6.68 0.52 15.47
CA ALA A 147 7.50 1.27 16.41
C ALA A 147 7.40 2.80 16.21
N ILE A 148 7.28 3.29 14.97
CA ILE A 148 7.08 4.72 14.69
C ILE A 148 5.66 5.15 15.01
N GLU A 149 4.65 4.37 14.62
CA GLU A 149 3.26 4.71 14.90
C GLU A 149 2.97 4.71 16.40
N GLU A 150 3.55 3.79 17.17
CA GLU A 150 3.41 3.78 18.63
C GLU A 150 3.89 5.10 19.26
N GLN A 151 5.01 5.65 18.77
CA GLN A 151 5.52 6.95 19.21
C GLN A 151 4.58 8.09 18.79
N ALA A 152 4.11 8.08 17.55
CA ALA A 152 3.19 9.09 17.03
C ALA A 152 1.89 9.12 17.84
N PHE A 153 1.31 7.96 18.16
CA PHE A 153 0.09 7.87 18.96
C PHE A 153 0.31 8.31 20.40
N LYS A 154 1.45 7.98 21.02
CA LYS A 154 1.80 8.47 22.37
C LYS A 154 1.87 10.00 22.42
N MET A 155 2.39 10.65 21.37
CA MET A 155 2.46 12.11 21.29
C MET A 155 1.08 12.78 21.18
N LEU A 156 0.11 12.10 20.59
CA LEU A 156 -1.25 12.63 20.39
C LEU A 156 -2.24 12.20 21.49
N SER A 157 -1.79 11.41 22.45
CA SER A 157 -2.61 10.95 23.57
C SER A 157 -2.44 11.91 24.75
N PHE A 158 -3.42 12.80 24.93
CA PHE A 158 -3.50 13.73 26.06
C PHE A 158 -4.09 13.06 27.30
#